data_AF-A0A965P801-F1
#
_entry.id   AF-A0A965P801-F1
#
_cell.length_a   1.000
_cell.length_b   1.000
_cell.length_c   1.000
_cell.angle_alpha   90.00
_cell.angle_beta   90.00
_cell.angle_gamma   90.00
#
_symmetry.space_group_name_H-M   'P 1'
#
loop_
_entity.id
_entity.type
_entity.pdbx_description
1 polymer ?
#
loop_
_entity_poly.entity_id
_entity_poly.type
_entity_poly.pdbx_seq_one_letter_code
_entity_poly.pdbx_strand_id
1 'polypeptide(L)'
;MAFEFDADAMFKQCALYLSKGLVLVRVHGIYPDGRCTCGRPDHAIGRSGERNVGKHPVGDDWGNRCATTEDHILEWLEDGIPFNVGCRLGPDGGVIDSEDDSVEARNYRKSIGMDGLETPTWTSGKSTHQLTKWDDRLADCKGTDTPGGLEVRIGAGNKAIQSVLPPSWHRTGVQYQWKPGFGIDEVDVAETPRPLLVALSNGAGRGAMRPTEGPASAMLFGEIPDGKRHRAILRWTWYKIVNQRNPLDRLQQEILTREVMLLSQHNCTPAADPDHVRQIIADCYEHYRRKVESGWRVGDEDFSDDSVVNEVTQIEQAAAADTAPKRPAAGSGFELYGLKKVVTSKTEAYEPGDWRIEMIHSDPPEIVLCVPAWEMTPCKGRIHMSLDTFRSAPKVAAAVFNATRLYILDGDAGKWQKIWKGHDACKGNGFKSIPGLMELLLQRKREEDDIEVGTSSLRYAQLAGYVLQVFRKATQPRNEENPEPNESGRPCWVAPEELWFQWGKIWEDISRSHDVAPGERNRIRSKLTEAMGCKDFVHRRHRFQSGRLEYVVFTKEWVEALEALAAGAGNNWTVKGDADGG
;
A
#
# COMPACT_ATOMS: atom_id res chain seq x y z
N MET A 1 -11.10 -53.90 -8.06
CA MET A 1 -11.17 -53.22 -6.76
C MET A 1 -12.31 -53.88 -6.01
N ALA A 2 -12.04 -54.51 -4.88
CA ALA A 2 -13.08 -55.11 -4.06
C ALA A 2 -13.33 -54.19 -2.87
N PHE A 3 -14.55 -53.65 -2.76
CA PHE A 3 -14.99 -52.97 -1.55
C PHE A 3 -15.38 -54.05 -0.55
N GLU A 4 -14.52 -54.27 0.44
CA GLU A 4 -14.73 -55.29 1.47
C GLU A 4 -15.21 -54.61 2.76
N PHE A 5 -16.41 -54.99 3.20
CA PHE A 5 -17.01 -54.49 4.43
C PHE A 5 -16.80 -55.52 5.53
N ASP A 6 -16.02 -55.15 6.54
CA ASP A 6 -15.81 -55.93 7.75
C ASP A 6 -16.67 -55.33 8.87
N ALA A 7 -17.73 -56.04 9.23
CA ALA A 7 -18.69 -55.63 10.25
C ALA A 7 -18.04 -55.48 11.63
N ASP A 8 -17.14 -56.39 12.00
CA ASP A 8 -16.49 -56.39 13.31
C ASP A 8 -15.49 -55.24 13.43
N ALA A 9 -14.72 -54.98 12.37
CA ALA A 9 -13.79 -53.85 12.32
C ALA A 9 -14.53 -52.52 12.34
N MET A 10 -15.64 -52.40 11.58
CA MET A 10 -16.48 -51.21 11.58
C MET A 10 -17.09 -50.95 12.97
N PHE A 11 -17.65 -51.98 13.62
CA PHE A 11 -18.19 -51.86 14.97
C PHE A 11 -17.15 -51.35 15.97
N LYS A 12 -15.97 -51.98 16.01
CA LYS A 12 -14.89 -51.59 16.92
C LYS A 12 -14.47 -50.13 16.72
N GLN A 13 -14.36 -49.69 15.46
CA GLN A 13 -13.99 -48.30 15.19
C GLN A 13 -15.10 -47.31 15.60
N CYS A 14 -16.37 -47.64 15.32
CA CYS A 14 -17.50 -46.82 15.76
C CYS A 14 -17.58 -46.71 17.28
N ALA A 15 -17.40 -47.82 18.00
CA ALA A 15 -17.36 -47.83 19.47
C ALA A 15 -16.23 -46.93 20.01
N LEU A 16 -15.05 -46.98 19.38
CA LEU A 16 -13.95 -46.09 19.71
C LEU A 16 -14.34 -44.61 19.50
N TYR A 17 -14.97 -44.24 18.39
CA TYR A 17 -15.41 -42.87 18.14
C TYR A 17 -16.42 -42.38 19.18
N LEU A 18 -17.40 -43.22 19.54
CA LEU A 18 -18.38 -42.91 20.58
C LEU A 18 -17.70 -42.70 21.94
N SER A 19 -16.71 -43.54 22.29
CA SER A 19 -15.94 -43.40 23.54
C SER A 19 -15.16 -42.09 23.62
N LYS A 20 -14.85 -41.49 22.47
CA LYS A 20 -14.17 -40.19 22.34
C LYS A 20 -15.16 -39.02 22.24
N GLY A 21 -16.45 -39.28 22.41
CA GLY A 21 -17.50 -38.27 22.42
C GLY A 21 -17.94 -37.79 21.04
N LEU A 22 -17.55 -38.48 19.95
CA LEU A 22 -18.05 -38.14 18.62
C LEU A 22 -19.48 -38.63 18.43
N VAL A 23 -20.29 -37.81 17.78
CA VAL A 23 -21.65 -38.16 17.36
C VAL A 23 -21.60 -38.72 15.95
N LEU A 24 -22.07 -39.96 15.76
CA LEU A 24 -21.90 -40.69 14.51
C LEU A 24 -23.14 -40.63 13.62
N VAL A 25 -22.92 -40.67 12.32
CA VAL A 25 -23.96 -40.68 11.28
C VAL A 25 -23.76 -41.90 10.39
N ARG A 26 -24.84 -42.64 10.12
CA ARG A 26 -24.82 -43.73 9.14
C ARG A 26 -24.75 -43.12 7.74
N VAL A 27 -23.70 -43.43 7.00
CA VAL A 27 -23.50 -43.00 5.62
C VAL A 27 -23.67 -44.21 4.71
N HIS A 28 -24.28 -44.02 3.54
CA HIS A 28 -24.36 -45.12 2.57
C HIS A 28 -22.97 -45.61 2.21
N GLY A 29 -22.74 -46.91 2.30
CA GLY A 29 -21.51 -47.58 1.87
C GLY A 29 -21.49 -47.88 0.36
N ILE A 30 -20.58 -48.77 -0.02
CA ILE A 30 -20.36 -49.19 -1.40
C ILE A 30 -20.39 -50.72 -1.43
N TYR A 31 -21.23 -51.29 -2.30
CA TYR A 31 -21.23 -52.73 -2.53
C TYR A 31 -19.95 -53.18 -3.26
N PRO A 32 -19.57 -54.47 -3.19
CA PRO A 32 -18.39 -54.99 -3.89
C PRO A 32 -18.37 -54.73 -5.40
N ASP A 33 -19.55 -54.58 -6.02
CA ASP A 33 -19.71 -54.27 -7.44
C ASP A 33 -19.63 -52.76 -7.78
N GLY A 34 -19.34 -51.91 -6.80
CA GLY A 34 -19.18 -50.46 -6.98
C GLY A 34 -20.47 -49.64 -6.98
N ARG A 35 -21.62 -50.26 -6.69
CA ARG A 35 -22.89 -49.54 -6.50
C ARG A 35 -23.00 -48.96 -5.09
N CYS A 36 -23.61 -47.78 -4.97
CA CYS A 36 -23.95 -47.20 -3.67
C CYS A 36 -25.07 -48.00 -3.00
N THR A 37 -25.01 -48.18 -1.69
CA THR A 37 -26.06 -48.90 -0.94
C THR A 37 -27.40 -48.16 -0.86
N CYS A 38 -27.49 -46.93 -1.36
CA CYS A 38 -28.76 -46.21 -1.49
C CYS A 38 -29.69 -46.76 -2.57
N GLY A 39 -29.21 -47.65 -3.44
CA GLY A 39 -30.01 -48.29 -4.49
C GLY A 39 -30.34 -47.39 -5.69
N ARG A 40 -29.93 -46.12 -5.70
CA ARG A 40 -30.14 -45.23 -6.86
C ARG A 40 -29.32 -45.70 -8.07
N PRO A 41 -29.92 -45.90 -9.25
CA PRO A 41 -29.23 -46.46 -10.41
C PRO A 41 -28.04 -45.63 -10.92
N ASP A 42 -28.08 -44.30 -10.73
CA ASP A 42 -27.04 -43.37 -11.16
C ASP A 42 -25.91 -43.21 -10.12
N HIS A 43 -26.12 -43.65 -8.88
CA HIS A 43 -25.10 -43.69 -7.82
C HIS A 43 -24.28 -44.99 -7.93
N ALA A 44 -23.49 -45.10 -9.00
CA ALA A 44 -22.52 -46.19 -9.20
C ALA A 44 -21.25 -45.65 -9.87
N ILE A 45 -20.12 -46.33 -9.67
CA ILE A 45 -18.83 -45.96 -10.29
C ILE A 45 -18.96 -45.99 -11.82
N GLY A 46 -18.51 -44.92 -12.49
CA GLY A 46 -18.65 -44.77 -13.95
C GLY A 46 -20.03 -44.28 -14.41
N ARG A 47 -20.91 -43.86 -13.49
CA ARG A 47 -22.21 -43.24 -13.79
C ARG A 47 -22.22 -41.76 -13.38
N SER A 48 -23.25 -41.02 -13.78
CA SER A 48 -23.36 -39.58 -13.55
C SER A 48 -23.35 -39.20 -12.05
N GLY A 49 -23.88 -40.06 -11.18
CA GLY A 49 -23.94 -39.85 -9.74
C GLY A 49 -22.72 -40.39 -8.98
N GLU A 50 -21.64 -40.82 -9.66
CA GLU A 50 -20.50 -41.49 -9.03
C GLU A 50 -19.88 -40.68 -7.87
N ARG A 51 -19.92 -39.35 -7.92
CA ARG A 51 -19.34 -38.46 -6.90
C ARG A 51 -20.03 -38.57 -5.54
N ASN A 52 -21.29 -39.01 -5.52
CA ASN A 52 -22.07 -39.18 -4.29
C ASN A 52 -21.92 -40.58 -3.68
N VAL A 53 -21.38 -41.55 -4.43
CA VAL A 53 -21.21 -42.93 -3.97
C VAL A 53 -20.38 -42.96 -2.69
N GLY A 54 -20.95 -43.50 -1.61
CA GLY A 54 -20.24 -43.61 -0.34
C GLY A 54 -20.22 -42.35 0.54
N LYS A 55 -20.85 -41.23 0.14
CA LYS A 55 -20.65 -39.91 0.77
C LYS A 55 -21.89 -39.23 1.34
N HIS A 56 -23.09 -39.81 1.16
CA HIS A 56 -24.32 -39.20 1.63
C HIS A 56 -24.98 -40.02 2.75
N PRO A 57 -25.58 -39.35 3.75
CA PRO A 57 -26.19 -40.00 4.90
C PRO A 57 -27.43 -40.82 4.53
N VAL A 58 -27.79 -41.75 5.42
CA VAL A 58 -28.98 -42.60 5.27
C VAL A 58 -30.21 -41.90 5.86
N GLY A 59 -31.21 -41.65 5.00
CA GLY A 59 -32.50 -41.04 5.38
C GLY A 59 -32.47 -39.50 5.40
N ASP A 60 -33.66 -38.89 5.30
CA ASP A 60 -33.80 -37.43 5.14
C ASP A 60 -33.63 -36.66 6.47
N ASP A 61 -33.89 -37.30 7.61
CA ASP A 61 -33.77 -36.75 8.97
C ASP A 61 -32.52 -37.27 9.70
N TRP A 62 -31.47 -37.58 8.94
CA TRP A 62 -30.23 -38.15 9.47
C TRP A 62 -29.57 -37.26 10.54
N GLY A 63 -29.78 -35.94 10.46
CA GLY A 63 -29.27 -34.98 11.44
C GLY A 63 -29.82 -35.24 12.85
N ASN A 64 -31.02 -35.81 12.98
CA ASN A 64 -31.59 -36.18 14.28
C ASN A 64 -31.45 -37.68 14.60
N ARG A 65 -31.08 -38.49 13.60
CA ARG A 65 -30.91 -39.95 13.71
C ARG A 65 -29.43 -40.34 13.78
N CYS A 66 -28.72 -39.74 14.72
CA CYS A 66 -27.31 -40.01 14.96
C CYS A 66 -27.12 -41.15 15.97
N ALA A 67 -26.01 -41.87 15.87
CA ALA A 67 -25.58 -42.80 16.89
C ALA A 67 -24.81 -42.07 18.00
N THR A 68 -25.19 -42.36 19.24
CA THR A 68 -24.56 -41.87 20.47
C THR A 68 -24.22 -43.01 21.43
N THR A 69 -24.60 -44.25 21.10
CA THR A 69 -24.40 -45.47 21.87
C THR A 69 -24.02 -46.63 20.95
N GLU A 70 -23.39 -47.67 21.50
CA GLU A 70 -23.02 -48.87 20.75
C GLU A 70 -24.25 -49.63 20.21
N ASP A 71 -25.38 -49.59 20.93
CA ASP A 71 -26.63 -50.22 20.50
C ASP A 71 -27.13 -49.66 19.17
N HIS A 72 -27.04 -48.35 18.95
CA HIS A 72 -27.38 -47.74 17.65
C HIS A 72 -26.49 -48.28 16.51
N ILE A 73 -25.23 -48.63 16.79
CA ILE A 73 -24.32 -49.20 15.79
C ILE A 73 -24.67 -50.67 15.53
N LEU A 74 -25.03 -51.43 16.56
CA LEU A 74 -25.52 -52.81 16.40
C LEU A 74 -26.77 -52.84 15.52
N GLU A 75 -27.72 -51.94 15.75
CA GLU A 75 -28.91 -51.79 14.90
C GLU A 75 -28.55 -51.53 13.43
N TRP A 76 -27.50 -50.73 13.15
CA TRP A 76 -27.05 -50.49 11.78
C TRP A 76 -26.45 -51.72 11.10
N LEU A 77 -26.00 -52.72 11.87
CA LEU A 77 -25.41 -53.96 11.36
C LEU A 77 -26.45 -55.06 11.13
N GLU A 78 -27.63 -54.98 11.76
CA GLU A 78 -28.67 -56.02 11.68
C GLU A 78 -29.18 -56.29 10.26
N ASP A 79 -29.24 -55.26 9.40
CA ASP A 79 -29.69 -55.39 8.01
C ASP A 79 -28.62 -55.99 7.07
N GLY A 80 -27.39 -56.16 7.54
CA GLY A 80 -26.27 -56.67 6.76
C GLY A 80 -25.85 -55.78 5.58
N ILE A 81 -26.33 -54.54 5.51
CA ILE A 81 -26.03 -53.60 4.43
C ILE A 81 -24.71 -52.87 4.76
N PRO A 82 -23.69 -52.94 3.89
CA PRO A 82 -22.46 -52.18 4.05
C PRO A 82 -22.72 -50.67 4.20
N PHE A 83 -22.08 -50.06 5.17
CA PHE A 83 -22.17 -48.62 5.38
C PHE A 83 -20.79 -47.98 5.55
N ASN A 84 -20.73 -46.69 5.27
CA ASN A 84 -19.64 -45.83 5.69
C ASN A 84 -20.07 -45.12 6.99
N VAL A 85 -19.11 -44.72 7.80
CA VAL A 85 -19.36 -43.96 9.02
C VAL A 85 -18.98 -42.50 8.81
N GLY A 86 -19.87 -41.59 9.21
CA GLY A 86 -19.59 -40.16 9.29
C GLY A 86 -19.62 -39.66 10.73
N CYS A 87 -18.98 -38.52 10.99
CA CYS A 87 -19.20 -37.75 12.22
C CYS A 87 -20.10 -36.56 11.93
N ARG A 88 -21.03 -36.27 12.84
CA ARG A 88 -21.78 -35.02 12.86
C ARG A 88 -20.84 -33.89 13.28
N LEU A 89 -20.92 -32.77 12.58
CA LEU A 89 -20.14 -31.56 12.86
C LEU A 89 -21.02 -30.46 13.47
N GLY A 90 -20.39 -29.39 13.94
CA GLY A 90 -21.07 -28.22 14.50
C GLY A 90 -21.33 -28.32 16.00
N PRO A 91 -22.21 -27.47 16.56
CA PRO A 91 -22.43 -27.38 18.00
C PRO A 91 -22.87 -28.71 18.61
N ASP A 92 -23.74 -29.46 17.93
CA ASP A 92 -24.22 -30.76 18.40
C ASP A 92 -23.19 -31.89 18.22
N GLY A 93 -22.22 -31.70 17.31
CA GLY A 93 -21.13 -32.66 17.06
C GLY A 93 -19.87 -32.39 17.87
N GLY A 94 -19.71 -31.17 18.39
CA GLY A 94 -18.54 -30.73 19.15
C GLY A 94 -17.27 -30.51 18.33
N VAL A 95 -17.31 -30.71 17.01
CA VAL A 95 -16.14 -30.65 16.12
C VAL A 95 -16.46 -30.04 14.76
N ILE A 96 -15.41 -29.57 14.07
CA ILE A 96 -15.43 -29.15 12.66
C ILE A 96 -14.35 -29.92 11.89
N ASP A 97 -14.50 -30.02 10.57
CA ASP A 97 -13.53 -30.69 9.67
C ASP A 97 -12.96 -29.70 8.66
N SER A 98 -11.66 -29.81 8.36
CA SER A 98 -10.96 -29.02 7.36
C SER A 98 -10.22 -29.91 6.36
N GLU A 99 -10.47 -29.70 5.05
CA GLU A 99 -10.01 -30.55 3.95
C GLU A 99 -9.25 -29.76 2.87
N ASP A 100 -8.07 -30.25 2.46
CA ASP A 100 -7.15 -29.58 1.53
C ASP A 100 -7.05 -30.20 0.12
N ASP A 101 -8.12 -30.07 -0.66
CA ASP A 101 -8.21 -30.68 -2.00
C ASP A 101 -7.39 -29.99 -3.12
N SER A 102 -6.79 -28.82 -2.86
CA SER A 102 -6.05 -28.02 -3.84
C SER A 102 -4.63 -27.61 -3.38
N VAL A 103 -3.82 -27.08 -4.29
CA VAL A 103 -2.49 -26.53 -3.92
C VAL A 103 -2.66 -25.27 -3.09
N GLU A 104 -3.62 -24.42 -3.45
CA GLU A 104 -3.98 -23.20 -2.72
C GLU A 104 -4.42 -23.53 -1.28
N ALA A 105 -5.30 -24.53 -1.12
CA ALA A 105 -5.78 -25.01 0.18
C ALA A 105 -4.63 -25.47 1.07
N ARG A 106 -3.69 -26.25 0.52
CA ARG A 106 -2.50 -26.74 1.24
C ARG A 106 -1.57 -25.60 1.66
N ASN A 107 -1.34 -24.63 0.79
CA ASN A 107 -0.54 -23.44 1.12
C ASN A 107 -1.21 -22.61 2.23
N TYR A 108 -2.52 -22.40 2.13
CA TYR A 108 -3.27 -21.67 3.14
C TYR A 108 -3.23 -22.38 4.50
N ARG A 109 -3.55 -23.67 4.54
CA ARG A 109 -3.44 -24.54 5.72
C ARG A 109 -2.08 -24.41 6.40
N LYS A 110 -1.00 -24.51 5.63
CA LYS A 110 0.37 -24.33 6.13
C LYS A 110 0.60 -22.92 6.71
N SER A 111 0.08 -21.89 6.04
CA SER A 111 0.23 -20.49 6.46
C SER A 111 -0.42 -20.16 7.80
N ILE A 112 -1.52 -20.85 8.13
CA ILE A 112 -2.25 -20.69 9.40
C ILE A 112 -1.80 -21.69 10.48
N GLY A 113 -0.71 -22.43 10.22
CA GLY A 113 -0.09 -23.32 11.20
C GLY A 113 -0.80 -24.66 11.43
N MET A 114 -1.77 -25.04 10.59
CA MET A 114 -2.53 -26.29 10.76
C MET A 114 -1.69 -27.56 10.53
N ASP A 115 -0.61 -27.48 9.74
CA ASP A 115 0.31 -28.61 9.53
C ASP A 115 1.10 -28.98 10.79
N GLY A 116 1.27 -28.03 11.73
CA GLY A 116 1.90 -28.27 13.02
C GLY A 116 0.92 -28.68 14.12
N LEU A 117 -0.37 -28.83 13.80
CA LEU A 117 -1.41 -29.13 14.78
C LEU A 117 -1.48 -30.65 15.04
N GLU A 118 -1.22 -31.05 16.28
CA GLU A 118 -1.44 -32.42 16.76
C GLU A 118 -2.94 -32.63 17.01
N THR A 119 -3.65 -33.13 16.01
CA THR A 119 -5.10 -33.39 16.06
C THR A 119 -5.48 -34.54 15.13
N PRO A 120 -6.61 -35.26 15.34
CA PRO A 120 -6.98 -36.38 14.50
C PRO A 120 -6.99 -36.02 13.02
N THR A 121 -6.19 -36.74 12.24
CA THR A 121 -5.89 -36.42 10.84
C THR A 121 -5.96 -37.68 9.99
N TRP A 122 -6.70 -37.64 8.87
CA TRP A 122 -6.82 -38.79 7.97
C TRP A 122 -6.75 -38.37 6.50
N THR A 123 -6.58 -39.36 5.62
CA THR A 123 -6.56 -39.16 4.17
C THR A 123 -7.69 -39.90 3.48
N SER A 124 -8.28 -39.25 2.46
CA SER A 124 -9.23 -39.86 1.52
C SER A 124 -8.55 -40.35 0.22
N GLY A 125 -7.21 -40.28 0.19
CA GLY A 125 -6.36 -40.53 -0.96
C GLY A 125 -5.62 -39.27 -1.40
N LYS A 126 -6.36 -38.23 -1.82
CA LYS A 126 -5.77 -36.97 -2.31
C LYS A 126 -5.82 -35.83 -1.28
N SER A 127 -6.89 -35.73 -0.51
CA SER A 127 -7.05 -34.74 0.55
C SER A 127 -6.62 -35.26 1.91
N THR A 128 -6.13 -34.33 2.73
CA THR A 128 -5.93 -34.51 4.16
C THR A 128 -7.05 -33.78 4.91
N HIS A 129 -7.75 -34.52 5.76
CA HIS A 129 -8.74 -33.99 6.68
C HIS A 129 -8.14 -33.80 8.08
N GLN A 130 -8.61 -32.78 8.80
CA GLN A 130 -8.26 -32.52 10.19
C GLN A 130 -9.52 -32.14 10.98
N LEU A 131 -9.75 -32.86 12.09
CA LEU A 131 -10.77 -32.46 13.06
C LEU A 131 -10.22 -31.43 14.03
N THR A 132 -11.02 -30.44 14.37
CA THR A 132 -10.75 -29.49 15.47
C THR A 132 -12.04 -29.23 16.24
N LYS A 133 -11.93 -28.77 17.49
CA LYS A 133 -13.11 -28.55 18.34
C LYS A 133 -13.98 -27.43 17.81
N TRP A 134 -15.29 -27.63 17.90
CA TRP A 134 -16.28 -26.56 17.71
C TRP A 134 -15.99 -25.37 18.62
N ASP A 135 -16.21 -24.16 18.11
CA ASP A 135 -16.10 -22.92 18.87
C ASP A 135 -17.39 -22.11 18.70
N ASP A 136 -17.98 -21.65 19.80
CA ASP A 136 -19.28 -20.96 19.80
C ASP A 136 -19.27 -19.67 18.98
N ARG A 137 -18.11 -19.07 18.72
CA ARG A 137 -17.98 -17.91 17.82
C ARG A 137 -18.37 -18.25 16.37
N LEU A 138 -18.40 -19.52 16.01
CA LEU A 138 -18.82 -19.98 14.68
C LEU A 138 -20.34 -20.17 14.57
N ALA A 139 -21.14 -19.96 15.62
CA ALA A 139 -22.58 -20.24 15.62
C ALA A 139 -23.34 -19.57 14.46
N ASP A 140 -22.95 -18.35 14.11
CA ASP A 140 -23.57 -17.55 13.04
C ASP A 140 -22.95 -17.79 11.64
N CYS A 141 -21.97 -18.69 11.53
CA CYS A 141 -21.34 -19.05 10.26
C CYS A 141 -22.27 -19.88 9.36
N LYS A 142 -21.89 -19.97 8.08
CA LYS A 142 -22.48 -20.96 7.17
C LYS A 142 -22.09 -22.36 7.64
N GLY A 143 -22.88 -23.36 7.25
CA GLY A 143 -22.52 -24.75 7.53
C GLY A 143 -21.19 -25.21 6.87
N THR A 144 -20.80 -24.62 5.74
CA THR A 144 -19.53 -24.88 5.07
C THR A 144 -18.97 -23.58 4.51
N ASP A 145 -17.66 -23.38 4.60
CA ASP A 145 -16.96 -22.25 3.98
C ASP A 145 -15.61 -22.70 3.37
N THR A 146 -14.98 -21.84 2.57
CA THR A 146 -13.74 -22.15 1.85
C THR A 146 -12.67 -21.06 1.99
N PRO A 147 -12.24 -20.69 3.21
CA PRO A 147 -11.21 -19.65 3.42
C PRO A 147 -9.89 -20.05 2.75
N GLY A 148 -9.33 -19.16 1.93
CA GLY A 148 -8.07 -19.45 1.22
C GLY A 148 -8.08 -20.70 0.32
N GLY A 149 -9.27 -21.19 -0.04
CA GLY A 149 -9.47 -22.43 -0.80
C GLY A 149 -9.53 -23.71 0.04
N LEU A 150 -9.31 -23.65 1.36
CA LEU A 150 -9.45 -24.78 2.29
C LEU A 150 -10.93 -25.04 2.57
N GLU A 151 -11.45 -26.23 2.27
CA GLU A 151 -12.85 -26.55 2.58
C GLU A 151 -13.02 -26.82 4.07
N VAL A 152 -13.83 -26.01 4.76
CA VAL A 152 -14.12 -26.16 6.18
C VAL A 152 -15.59 -26.48 6.35
N ARG A 153 -15.88 -27.65 6.90
CA ARG A 153 -17.22 -28.10 7.25
C ARG A 153 -17.46 -27.78 8.72
N ILE A 154 -18.31 -26.79 8.95
CA ILE A 154 -18.49 -26.11 10.22
C ILE A 154 -19.71 -26.65 10.97
N GLY A 155 -20.79 -26.99 10.26
CA GLY A 155 -22.05 -27.42 10.90
C GLY A 155 -22.83 -26.30 11.62
N ALA A 156 -22.50 -25.04 11.35
CA ALA A 156 -23.20 -23.86 11.87
C ALA A 156 -24.53 -23.54 11.15
N GLY A 157 -25.31 -22.62 11.72
CA GLY A 157 -26.53 -22.11 11.11
C GLY A 157 -27.68 -23.12 11.02
N ASN A 158 -27.81 -24.01 12.01
CA ASN A 158 -28.81 -25.09 12.08
C ASN A 158 -28.77 -26.07 10.89
N LYS A 159 -27.61 -26.23 10.23
CA LYS A 159 -27.44 -27.19 9.15
C LYS A 159 -26.74 -28.44 9.65
N ALA A 160 -27.40 -29.60 9.51
CA ALA A 160 -26.75 -30.88 9.73
C ALA A 160 -25.68 -31.09 8.64
N ILE A 161 -24.42 -31.23 9.06
CA ILE A 161 -23.27 -31.51 8.18
C ILE A 161 -22.45 -32.64 8.79
N GLN A 162 -21.84 -33.45 7.92
CA GLN A 162 -21.03 -34.59 8.32
C GLN A 162 -19.72 -34.68 7.53
N SER A 163 -18.73 -35.35 8.11
CA SER A 163 -17.53 -35.81 7.42
C SER A 163 -17.35 -37.32 7.55
N VAL A 164 -16.97 -37.97 6.45
CA VAL A 164 -16.76 -39.42 6.41
C VAL A 164 -15.44 -39.78 7.10
N LEU A 165 -15.50 -40.70 8.07
CA LEU A 165 -14.37 -41.11 8.90
C LEU A 165 -13.78 -42.47 8.44
N PRO A 166 -12.51 -42.76 8.78
CA PRO A 166 -11.97 -44.12 8.71
C PRO A 166 -12.85 -45.14 9.46
N PRO A 167 -12.92 -46.43 9.06
CA PRO A 167 -12.26 -47.06 7.93
C PRO A 167 -13.18 -47.10 6.70
N SER A 168 -14.00 -46.06 6.48
CA SER A 168 -14.93 -45.98 5.35
C SER A 168 -14.25 -46.10 3.99
N TRP A 169 -15.04 -46.34 2.93
CA TRP A 169 -14.54 -46.49 1.56
C TRP A 169 -14.87 -45.28 0.67
N HIS A 170 -13.88 -44.82 -0.10
CA HIS A 170 -14.05 -43.83 -1.15
C HIS A 170 -14.37 -44.52 -2.49
N ARG A 171 -15.15 -43.88 -3.36
CA ARG A 171 -15.51 -44.38 -4.71
C ARG A 171 -14.33 -44.79 -5.59
N THR A 172 -13.12 -44.29 -5.31
CA THR A 172 -11.89 -44.65 -6.03
C THR A 172 -11.31 -45.99 -5.60
N GLY A 173 -11.91 -46.68 -4.62
CA GLY A 173 -11.36 -47.90 -4.03
C GLY A 173 -10.29 -47.63 -2.96
N VAL A 174 -10.10 -46.38 -2.55
CA VAL A 174 -9.22 -46.03 -1.43
C VAL A 174 -10.02 -46.08 -0.13
N GLN A 175 -9.50 -46.76 0.88
CA GLN A 175 -10.06 -46.74 2.22
C GLN A 175 -9.55 -45.49 2.95
N TYR A 176 -10.45 -44.80 3.67
CA TYR A 176 -10.07 -43.70 4.53
C TYR A 176 -9.20 -44.25 5.68
N GLN A 177 -8.04 -43.65 5.91
CA GLN A 177 -7.07 -44.11 6.91
C GLN A 177 -6.53 -42.93 7.72
N TRP A 178 -6.46 -43.11 9.04
CA TRP A 178 -5.75 -42.20 9.93
C TRP A 178 -4.28 -42.10 9.52
N LYS A 179 -3.70 -40.89 9.60
CA LYS A 179 -2.26 -40.73 9.45
C LYS A 179 -1.56 -41.36 10.66
N PRO A 180 -0.40 -42.03 10.48
CA PRO A 180 0.33 -42.64 11.60
C PRO A 180 0.63 -41.62 12.70
N GLY A 181 0.24 -41.91 13.94
CA GLY A 181 0.42 -41.02 15.10
C GLY A 181 -0.66 -39.93 15.24
N PHE A 182 -1.70 -39.95 14.41
CA PHE A 182 -2.81 -38.98 14.43
C PHE A 182 -4.19 -39.67 14.41
N GLY A 183 -4.27 -40.92 14.88
CA GLY A 183 -5.53 -41.58 15.15
C GLY A 183 -6.32 -40.90 16.28
N ILE A 184 -7.63 -41.09 16.29
CA ILE A 184 -8.53 -40.53 17.33
C ILE A 184 -8.22 -41.05 18.75
N ASP A 185 -7.53 -42.18 18.85
CA ASP A 185 -7.05 -42.80 20.06
C ASP A 185 -5.63 -42.39 20.44
N GLU A 186 -4.86 -41.85 19.48
CA GLU A 186 -3.47 -41.45 19.65
C GLU A 186 -3.34 -39.97 20.08
N VAL A 187 -4.23 -39.10 19.58
CA VAL A 187 -4.20 -37.65 19.85
C VAL A 187 -5.58 -37.11 20.23
N ASP A 188 -5.58 -36.07 21.07
CA ASP A 188 -6.81 -35.34 21.40
C ASP A 188 -7.23 -34.41 20.25
N VAL A 189 -8.53 -34.13 20.15
CA VAL A 189 -9.03 -33.12 19.21
C VAL A 189 -8.55 -31.75 19.66
N ALA A 190 -7.72 -31.09 18.86
CA ALA A 190 -7.16 -29.78 19.20
C ALA A 190 -8.21 -28.67 19.09
N GLU A 191 -7.96 -27.56 19.80
CA GLU A 191 -8.73 -26.32 19.64
C GLU A 191 -8.64 -25.79 18.20
N THR A 192 -9.72 -25.19 17.69
CA THR A 192 -9.68 -24.58 16.36
C THR A 192 -8.69 -23.40 16.35
N PRO A 193 -7.70 -23.38 15.45
CA PRO A 193 -6.70 -22.31 15.41
C PRO A 193 -7.34 -20.93 15.27
N ARG A 194 -6.90 -19.96 16.09
CA ARG A 194 -7.40 -18.59 16.05
C ARG A 194 -7.40 -17.96 14.65
N PRO A 195 -6.36 -18.14 13.79
CA PRO A 195 -6.40 -17.60 12.43
C PRO A 195 -7.54 -18.17 11.58
N LEU A 196 -7.87 -19.45 11.76
CA LEU A 196 -8.99 -20.09 11.06
C LEU A 196 -10.32 -19.55 11.57
N LEU A 197 -10.50 -19.41 12.89
CA LEU A 197 -11.71 -18.83 13.49
C LEU A 197 -11.98 -17.41 12.98
N VAL A 198 -10.92 -16.58 12.92
CA VAL A 198 -11.00 -15.21 12.38
C VAL A 198 -11.41 -15.24 10.90
N ALA A 199 -10.78 -16.09 10.09
CA ALA A 199 -11.12 -16.20 8.67
C ALA A 199 -12.58 -16.63 8.44
N LEU A 200 -13.09 -17.60 9.20
CA LEU A 200 -14.47 -18.08 9.11
C LEU A 200 -15.47 -17.03 9.60
N SER A 201 -15.19 -16.39 10.74
CA SER A 201 -16.08 -15.39 11.34
C SER A 201 -16.21 -14.14 10.47
N ASN A 202 -15.12 -13.73 9.82
CA ASN A 202 -15.13 -12.55 8.95
C ASN A 202 -15.91 -12.79 7.64
N GLY A 203 -16.04 -14.04 7.18
CA GLY A 203 -16.93 -14.42 6.07
C GLY A 203 -18.40 -14.62 6.47
N ALA A 204 -18.70 -14.62 7.77
CA ALA A 204 -20.01 -14.90 8.34
C ALA A 204 -20.75 -13.62 8.74
N GLY A 205 -21.17 -12.82 7.77
CA GLY A 205 -22.04 -11.69 8.07
C GLY A 205 -22.31 -10.76 6.90
N ARG A 206 -23.51 -10.87 6.33
CA ARG A 206 -24.11 -9.97 5.31
C ARG A 206 -23.42 -9.98 3.95
N GLY A 207 -24.03 -10.65 2.97
CA GLY A 207 -24.13 -10.17 1.59
C GLY A 207 -22.84 -9.75 0.86
N ALA A 208 -21.66 -10.10 1.36
CA ALA A 208 -20.41 -9.91 0.66
C ALA A 208 -20.40 -10.94 -0.46
N MET A 209 -20.51 -10.44 -1.68
CA MET A 209 -19.90 -11.04 -2.87
C MET A 209 -18.66 -11.82 -2.42
N ARG A 210 -18.50 -13.09 -2.86
CA ARG A 210 -17.22 -13.83 -2.75
C ARG A 210 -16.08 -12.82 -2.88
N PRO A 211 -15.14 -12.70 -1.92
CA PRO A 211 -13.99 -11.85 -2.12
C PRO A 211 -13.39 -12.27 -3.45
N THR A 212 -13.37 -11.36 -4.42
CA THR A 212 -12.82 -11.62 -5.76
C THR A 212 -11.32 -11.90 -5.70
N GLU A 213 -10.73 -11.83 -4.51
CA GLU A 213 -9.32 -11.84 -4.22
C GLU A 213 -9.03 -12.70 -2.98
N GLY A 214 -8.00 -13.55 -3.05
CA GLY A 214 -7.57 -14.40 -1.93
C GLY A 214 -7.01 -13.61 -0.73
N PRO A 215 -6.60 -14.24 0.38
CA PRO A 215 -6.14 -13.53 1.59
C PRO A 215 -4.90 -12.66 1.34
N ALA A 216 -4.67 -11.63 2.16
CA ALA A 216 -3.48 -10.76 2.02
C ALA A 216 -2.16 -11.56 2.11
N SER A 217 -2.16 -12.63 2.90
CA SER A 217 -1.04 -13.58 3.03
C SER A 217 -0.74 -14.37 1.75
N ALA A 218 -1.61 -14.35 0.73
CA ALA A 218 -1.33 -14.94 -0.56
C ALA A 218 -0.04 -14.37 -1.21
N MET A 219 0.37 -13.14 -0.84
CA MET A 219 1.65 -12.59 -1.28
C MET A 219 2.86 -13.40 -0.82
N LEU A 220 2.76 -14.14 0.29
CA LEU A 220 3.82 -15.04 0.77
C LEU A 220 3.91 -16.33 -0.03
N PHE A 221 2.83 -16.74 -0.70
CA PHE A 221 2.70 -18.08 -1.27
C PHE A 221 2.34 -18.01 -2.76
N GLY A 222 3.35 -18.21 -3.59
CA GLY A 222 3.18 -18.41 -5.03
C GLY A 222 3.51 -17.18 -5.88
N GLU A 223 3.28 -17.34 -7.18
CA GLU A 223 3.62 -16.37 -8.20
C GLU A 223 2.45 -15.38 -8.43
N ILE A 224 2.77 -14.09 -8.43
CA ILE A 224 1.85 -12.97 -8.61
C ILE A 224 2.08 -12.41 -10.02
N PRO A 225 1.17 -12.69 -10.96
CA PRO A 225 1.34 -12.24 -12.35
C PRO A 225 1.18 -10.72 -12.48
N ASP A 226 1.73 -10.19 -13.57
CA ASP A 226 1.59 -8.79 -13.93
C ASP A 226 0.11 -8.35 -13.97
N GLY A 227 -0.15 -7.12 -13.53
CA GLY A 227 -1.51 -6.58 -13.36
C GLY A 227 -2.17 -6.89 -12.01
N LYS A 228 -1.68 -7.86 -11.22
CA LYS A 228 -2.17 -8.13 -9.85
C LYS A 228 -1.22 -7.67 -8.74
N ARG A 229 0.03 -7.35 -9.09
CA ARG A 229 1.10 -7.00 -8.15
C ARG A 229 0.78 -5.81 -7.25
N HIS A 230 0.28 -4.70 -7.80
CA HIS A 230 0.01 -3.47 -7.03
C HIS A 230 -0.91 -3.76 -5.86
N ARG A 231 -2.07 -4.34 -6.17
CA ARG A 231 -3.11 -4.65 -5.19
C ARG A 231 -2.66 -5.72 -4.19
N ALA A 232 -1.90 -6.73 -4.62
CA ALA A 232 -1.35 -7.73 -3.72
C ALA A 232 -0.34 -7.13 -2.71
N ILE A 233 0.56 -6.26 -3.19
CA ILE A 233 1.55 -5.56 -2.35
C ILE A 233 0.85 -4.63 -1.36
N LEU A 234 -0.16 -3.89 -1.83
CA LEU A 234 -0.92 -2.94 -1.00
C LEU A 234 -1.66 -3.65 0.13
N ARG A 235 -2.31 -4.78 -0.17
CA ARG A 235 -3.01 -5.61 0.82
C ARG A 235 -2.08 -6.20 1.87
N TRP A 236 -0.98 -6.80 1.43
CA TRP A 236 0.00 -7.38 2.36
C TRP A 236 0.62 -6.31 3.26
N THR A 237 0.95 -5.16 2.69
CA THR A 237 1.56 -4.05 3.43
C THR A 237 0.60 -3.51 4.49
N TRP A 238 -0.66 -3.23 4.12
CA TRP A 238 -1.68 -2.78 5.07
C TRP A 238 -1.88 -3.80 6.20
N TYR A 239 -2.04 -5.08 5.85
CA TYR A 239 -2.19 -6.17 6.82
C TYR A 239 -1.04 -6.20 7.83
N LYS A 240 0.20 -6.07 7.37
CA LYS A 240 1.38 -6.06 8.26
C LYS A 240 1.43 -4.83 9.15
N ILE A 241 1.08 -3.66 8.63
CA ILE A 241 1.06 -2.41 9.39
C ILE A 241 0.06 -2.51 10.54
N VAL A 242 -1.17 -2.95 10.28
CA VAL A 242 -2.18 -3.03 11.36
C VAL A 242 -1.83 -4.09 12.40
N ASN A 243 -1.19 -5.20 12.00
CA ASN A 243 -0.77 -6.29 12.90
C ASN A 243 0.53 -6.03 13.67
N GLN A 244 1.27 -4.96 13.37
CA GLN A 244 2.50 -4.65 14.07
C GLN A 244 2.23 -3.97 15.41
N ARG A 245 3.02 -4.33 16.43
CA ARG A 245 3.07 -3.59 17.67
C ARG A 245 3.91 -2.32 17.43
N ASN A 246 3.27 -1.15 17.51
CA ASN A 246 3.86 0.15 17.19
C ASN A 246 4.33 0.26 15.72
N PRO A 247 3.42 0.21 14.74
CA PRO A 247 3.79 0.21 13.32
C PRO A 247 4.48 1.51 12.86
N LEU A 248 4.30 2.60 13.62
CA LEU A 248 4.96 3.87 13.35
C LEU A 248 6.41 3.92 13.87
N ASP A 249 6.87 2.90 14.60
CA ASP A 249 8.28 2.80 15.00
C ASP A 249 9.20 2.66 13.78
N ARG A 250 10.28 3.44 13.74
CA ARG A 250 11.18 3.51 12.57
C ARG A 250 11.83 2.18 12.23
N LEU A 251 12.23 1.40 13.25
CA LEU A 251 12.85 0.10 13.01
C LEU A 251 11.82 -0.87 12.41
N GLN A 252 10.56 -0.83 12.89
CA GLN A 252 9.47 -1.63 12.31
C GLN A 252 9.16 -1.23 10.86
N GLN A 253 9.17 0.06 10.54
CA GLN A 253 8.98 0.54 9.17
C GLN A 253 10.09 0.08 8.23
N GLU A 254 11.36 0.16 8.67
CA GLU A 254 12.51 -0.29 7.89
C GLU A 254 12.49 -1.81 7.67
N ILE A 255 12.12 -2.58 8.70
CA ILE A 255 11.96 -4.04 8.60
C ILE A 255 10.84 -4.38 7.61
N LEU A 256 9.67 -3.76 7.74
CA LEU A 256 8.54 -4.03 6.85
C LEU A 256 8.88 -3.66 5.40
N THR A 257 9.54 -2.52 5.20
CA THR A 257 9.95 -2.07 3.86
C THR A 257 10.85 -3.10 3.18
N ARG A 258 11.84 -3.62 3.91
CA ARG A 258 12.72 -4.68 3.39
C ARG A 258 11.95 -5.96 3.10
N GLU A 259 11.05 -6.36 3.99
CA GLU A 259 10.22 -7.56 3.84
C GLU A 259 9.36 -7.48 2.57
N VAL A 260 8.62 -6.39 2.40
CA VAL A 260 7.73 -6.18 1.24
C VAL A 260 8.53 -6.08 -0.06
N MET A 261 9.70 -5.42 -0.04
CA MET A 261 10.59 -5.36 -1.20
C MET A 261 11.10 -6.75 -1.62
N LEU A 262 11.55 -7.57 -0.66
CA LEU A 262 12.02 -8.93 -0.94
C LEU A 262 10.90 -9.81 -1.48
N LEU A 263 9.71 -9.74 -0.89
CA LEU A 263 8.54 -10.48 -1.35
C LEU A 263 8.13 -10.05 -2.75
N SER A 264 8.17 -8.75 -3.07
CA SER A 264 7.88 -8.28 -4.43
C SER A 264 8.90 -8.80 -5.45
N GLN A 265 10.17 -8.88 -5.08
CA GLN A 265 11.22 -9.43 -5.96
C GLN A 265 11.08 -10.93 -6.20
N HIS A 266 10.66 -11.69 -5.18
CA HIS A 266 10.57 -13.15 -5.27
C HIS A 266 9.25 -13.65 -5.82
N ASN A 267 8.15 -12.95 -5.55
CA ASN A 267 6.82 -13.46 -5.79
C ASN A 267 6.11 -12.73 -6.95
N CYS A 268 6.57 -11.55 -7.41
CA CYS A 268 5.97 -10.89 -8.58
C CYS A 268 6.67 -11.25 -9.89
N THR A 269 5.90 -11.60 -10.92
CA THR A 269 6.42 -11.87 -12.28
C THR A 269 5.75 -10.96 -13.31
N PRO A 270 6.47 -9.95 -13.87
CA PRO A 270 7.83 -9.53 -13.49
C PRO A 270 7.85 -8.81 -12.14
N ALA A 271 9.03 -8.74 -11.52
CA ALA A 271 9.24 -8.01 -10.27
C ALA A 271 8.68 -6.57 -10.37
N ALA A 272 8.08 -6.07 -9.30
CA ALA A 272 7.57 -4.71 -9.29
C ALA A 272 8.73 -3.71 -9.21
N ASP A 273 8.50 -2.51 -9.77
CA ASP A 273 9.45 -1.41 -9.67
C ASP A 273 9.67 -1.01 -8.20
N PRO A 274 10.91 -0.94 -7.69
CA PRO A 274 11.18 -0.65 -6.28
C PRO A 274 10.60 0.68 -5.79
N ASP A 275 10.58 1.71 -6.63
CA ASP A 275 10.03 3.02 -6.25
C ASP A 275 8.50 2.96 -6.15
N HIS A 276 7.85 2.22 -7.05
CA HIS A 276 6.42 1.91 -6.92
C HIS A 276 6.09 1.14 -5.64
N VAL A 277 6.89 0.14 -5.25
CA VAL A 277 6.69 -0.60 -3.98
C VAL A 277 6.83 0.33 -2.77
N ARG A 278 7.83 1.22 -2.78
CA ARG A 278 8.01 2.21 -1.71
C ARG A 278 6.85 3.19 -1.62
N GLN A 279 6.29 3.61 -2.75
CA GLN A 279 5.11 4.45 -2.78
C GLN A 279 3.92 3.77 -2.11
N ILE A 280 3.64 2.51 -2.46
CA ILE A 280 2.56 1.72 -1.83
C ILE A 280 2.73 1.65 -0.30
N ILE A 281 3.96 1.43 0.17
CA ILE A 281 4.26 1.38 1.60
C ILE A 281 4.00 2.73 2.26
N ALA A 282 4.43 3.83 1.62
CA ALA A 282 4.20 5.18 2.11
C ALA A 282 2.70 5.50 2.20
N ASP A 283 1.93 5.14 1.17
CA ASP A 283 0.47 5.36 1.11
C ASP A 283 -0.24 4.59 2.24
N CYS A 284 0.15 3.35 2.50
CA CYS A 284 -0.42 2.57 3.60
C CYS A 284 -0.11 3.17 4.98
N TYR A 285 1.11 3.65 5.21
CA TYR A 285 1.47 4.31 6.47
C TYR A 285 0.78 5.66 6.67
N GLU A 286 0.61 6.42 5.58
CA GLU A 286 -0.13 7.69 5.59
C GLU A 286 -1.60 7.44 5.94
N HIS A 287 -2.22 6.44 5.31
CA HIS A 287 -3.59 6.03 5.61
C HIS A 287 -3.75 5.58 7.06
N TYR A 288 -2.80 4.78 7.57
CA TYR A 288 -2.78 4.35 8.96
C TYR A 288 -2.73 5.54 9.92
N ARG A 289 -1.85 6.52 9.64
CA ARG A 289 -1.73 7.75 10.45
C ARG A 289 -3.04 8.53 10.48
N ARG A 290 -3.66 8.77 9.31
CA ARG A 290 -4.95 9.48 9.21
C ARG A 290 -6.05 8.79 10.02
N LYS A 291 -6.13 7.45 9.97
CA LYS A 291 -7.09 6.71 10.79
C LYS A 291 -6.83 6.94 12.28
N VAL A 292 -5.61 6.72 12.75
CA VAL A 292 -5.27 6.91 14.18
C VAL A 292 -5.56 8.35 14.64
N GLU A 293 -5.24 9.35 13.83
CA GLU A 293 -5.52 10.77 14.12
C GLU A 293 -7.01 11.09 14.20
N SER A 294 -7.85 10.40 13.42
CA SER A 294 -9.32 10.50 13.51
C SER A 294 -9.92 9.76 14.72
N GLY A 295 -9.07 9.21 15.60
CA GLY A 295 -9.49 8.52 16.82
C GLY A 295 -9.74 7.03 16.63
N TRP A 296 -9.49 6.47 15.45
CA TRP A 296 -9.53 5.03 15.23
C TRP A 296 -8.43 4.34 16.05
N ARG A 297 -8.78 3.21 16.65
CA ARG A 297 -7.85 2.31 17.31
C ARG A 297 -7.95 0.97 16.61
N VAL A 298 -6.79 0.35 16.38
CA VAL A 298 -6.73 -1.00 15.83
C VAL A 298 -7.53 -1.93 16.75
N GLY A 299 -8.60 -2.50 16.23
CA GLY A 299 -9.40 -3.54 16.85
C GLY A 299 -9.22 -4.88 16.15
N ASP A 300 -9.74 -5.95 16.76
CA ASP A 300 -9.65 -7.31 16.20
C ASP A 300 -10.31 -7.44 14.80
N GLU A 301 -11.29 -6.57 14.51
CA GLU A 301 -12.00 -6.46 13.23
C GLU A 301 -11.14 -5.90 12.07
N ASP A 302 -10.11 -5.11 12.38
CA ASP A 302 -9.23 -4.51 11.38
C ASP A 302 -8.25 -5.52 10.76
N PHE A 303 -8.11 -6.69 11.38
CA PHE A 303 -7.30 -7.80 10.89
C PHE A 303 -8.03 -8.70 9.89
N SER A 304 -9.33 -8.48 9.70
CA SER A 304 -10.14 -9.24 8.75
C SER A 304 -9.73 -8.99 7.31
N ASP A 305 -9.79 -10.01 6.45
CA ASP A 305 -9.52 -9.82 5.01
C ASP A 305 -10.49 -8.81 4.38
N ASP A 306 -11.75 -8.77 4.83
CA ASP A 306 -12.73 -7.80 4.36
C ASP A 306 -12.40 -6.38 4.79
N SER A 307 -11.95 -6.18 6.04
CA SER A 307 -11.42 -4.87 6.47
C SER A 307 -10.19 -4.51 5.65
N VAL A 308 -9.23 -5.41 5.50
CA VAL A 308 -8.03 -5.17 4.65
C VAL A 308 -8.44 -4.79 3.23
N VAL A 309 -9.35 -5.51 2.59
CA VAL A 309 -9.84 -5.20 1.23
C VAL A 309 -10.55 -3.84 1.18
N ASN A 310 -11.37 -3.52 2.17
CA ASN A 310 -12.06 -2.24 2.25
C ASN A 310 -11.08 -1.08 2.44
N GLU A 311 -10.09 -1.24 3.32
CA GLU A 311 -9.05 -0.25 3.59
C GLU A 311 -8.13 -0.07 2.38
N VAL A 312 -7.70 -1.15 1.74
CA VAL A 312 -6.95 -1.13 0.48
C VAL A 312 -7.73 -0.42 -0.62
N THR A 313 -9.03 -0.66 -0.71
CA THR A 313 -9.89 0.04 -1.66
C THR A 313 -10.00 1.53 -1.34
N GLN A 314 -10.05 1.91 -0.06
CA GLN A 314 -9.99 3.31 0.36
C GLN A 314 -8.64 3.94 0.06
N ILE A 315 -7.53 3.24 0.27
CA ILE A 315 -6.18 3.69 -0.06
C ILE A 315 -6.04 3.90 -1.58
N GLU A 316 -6.49 2.95 -2.40
CA GLU A 316 -6.50 3.07 -3.86
C GLU A 316 -7.42 4.20 -4.32
N GLN A 317 -8.59 4.38 -3.71
CA GLN A 317 -9.50 5.48 -4.01
C GLN A 317 -8.92 6.82 -3.56
N ALA A 318 -8.19 6.88 -2.46
CA ALA A 318 -7.50 8.09 -1.99
C ALA A 318 -6.32 8.44 -2.92
N ALA A 319 -5.52 7.45 -3.31
CA ALA A 319 -4.43 7.61 -4.26
C ALA A 319 -4.94 8.01 -5.66
N ALA A 320 -6.08 7.44 -6.10
CA ALA A 320 -6.74 7.84 -7.34
C ALA A 320 -7.41 9.22 -7.22
N ALA A 321 -7.97 9.56 -6.07
CA ALA A 321 -8.52 10.89 -5.79
C ALA A 321 -7.42 11.96 -5.73
N ASP A 322 -6.20 11.63 -5.31
CA ASP A 322 -5.05 12.54 -5.38
C ASP A 322 -4.61 12.84 -6.82
N THR A 323 -5.05 12.05 -7.82
CA THR A 323 -4.89 12.37 -9.25
C THR A 323 -6.02 13.24 -9.83
N ALA A 324 -7.13 13.45 -9.08
CA ALA A 324 -8.27 14.29 -9.49
C ALA A 324 -8.45 15.46 -8.51
N PRO A 325 -8.40 16.74 -8.95
CA PRO A 325 -8.32 17.86 -8.01
C PRO A 325 -9.64 18.07 -7.24
N LYS A 326 -9.69 17.67 -5.96
CA LYS A 326 -10.76 18.11 -5.04
C LYS A 326 -10.25 18.47 -3.63
N ARG A 327 -10.80 19.60 -3.15
CA ARG A 327 -10.53 20.26 -1.87
C ARG A 327 -10.84 19.36 -0.65
N PRO A 328 -10.01 19.38 0.41
CA PRO A 328 -10.32 18.70 1.66
C PRO A 328 -11.31 19.50 2.54
N ALA A 329 -12.07 18.78 3.36
CA ALA A 329 -12.85 19.31 4.48
C ALA A 329 -12.00 19.44 5.77
N ALA A 330 -12.50 20.22 6.73
CA ALA A 330 -11.70 20.99 7.69
C ALA A 330 -11.43 20.33 9.06
N GLY A 331 -10.20 20.58 9.56
CA GLY A 331 -9.68 20.31 10.92
C GLY A 331 -8.97 18.95 11.00
N SER A 332 -7.70 18.78 11.37
CA SER A 332 -6.62 19.58 11.97
C SER A 332 -5.30 18.91 11.54
N GLY A 333 -4.20 19.63 11.29
CA GLY A 333 -2.98 18.90 10.85
C GLY A 333 -1.66 19.64 10.96
N PHE A 334 -1.65 20.97 11.03
CA PHE A 334 -0.39 21.72 11.10
C PHE A 334 -0.16 22.32 12.49
N GLU A 335 -1.21 22.45 13.29
CA GLU A 335 -1.15 22.89 14.68
C GLU A 335 -0.40 21.89 15.57
N LEU A 336 -0.53 20.59 15.28
CA LEU A 336 0.26 19.52 15.92
C LEU A 336 1.76 19.61 15.62
N TYR A 337 2.15 20.36 14.59
CA TYR A 337 3.54 20.61 14.22
C TYR A 337 4.07 21.93 14.80
N GLY A 338 3.29 22.62 15.65
CA GLY A 338 3.68 23.87 16.28
C GLY A 338 3.40 25.13 15.45
N LEU A 339 2.65 25.00 14.34
CA LEU A 339 2.18 26.15 13.56
C LEU A 339 0.88 26.71 14.15
N LYS A 340 0.68 28.02 14.08
CA LYS A 340 -0.53 28.65 14.62
C LYS A 340 -1.48 28.99 13.47
N LYS A 341 -2.63 28.33 13.42
CA LYS A 341 -3.64 28.61 12.40
C LYS A 341 -4.21 30.02 12.58
N VAL A 342 -4.27 30.78 11.49
CA VAL A 342 -4.86 32.12 11.43
C VAL A 342 -5.81 32.20 10.25
N VAL A 343 -6.99 32.76 10.48
CA VAL A 343 -7.99 32.96 9.43
C VAL A 343 -7.98 34.44 9.04
N THR A 344 -7.55 34.72 7.81
CA THR A 344 -7.61 36.08 7.25
C THR A 344 -8.77 36.14 6.27
N SER A 345 -9.82 36.89 6.63
CA SER A 345 -11.09 36.92 5.88
C SER A 345 -11.75 35.55 5.75
N LYS A 346 -11.65 34.89 4.59
CA LYS A 346 -12.19 33.54 4.32
C LYS A 346 -11.11 32.52 3.98
N THR A 347 -9.84 32.91 4.10
CA THR A 347 -8.69 32.06 3.76
C THR A 347 -7.98 31.62 5.03
N GLU A 348 -7.78 30.31 5.17
CA GLU A 348 -6.95 29.75 6.22
C GLU A 348 -5.48 29.93 5.86
N ALA A 349 -4.72 30.48 6.80
CA ALA A 349 -3.27 30.67 6.74
C ALA A 349 -2.64 30.17 8.05
N TYR A 350 -1.32 30.19 8.12
CA TYR A 350 -0.58 29.74 9.31
C TYR A 350 0.55 30.70 9.63
N GLU A 351 0.65 31.07 10.90
CA GLU A 351 1.79 31.77 11.49
C GLU A 351 2.85 30.75 11.93
N PRO A 352 4.13 31.15 12.00
CA PRO A 352 5.23 30.28 12.41
C PRO A 352 5.09 29.63 13.78
N GLY A 353 4.32 30.21 14.71
CA GLY A 353 4.27 29.75 16.08
C GLY A 353 5.69 29.77 16.70
N ASP A 354 6.16 28.60 17.12
CA ASP A 354 7.50 28.42 17.70
C ASP A 354 8.59 28.12 16.66
N TRP A 355 8.24 28.08 15.38
CA TRP A 355 9.21 27.90 14.31
C TRP A 355 10.05 29.16 14.15
N ARG A 356 11.35 28.95 13.97
CA ARG A 356 12.31 30.00 13.63
C ARG A 356 13.36 29.46 12.66
N ILE A 357 14.12 30.36 12.05
CA ILE A 357 15.25 29.99 11.19
C ILE A 357 16.54 30.61 11.71
N GLU A 358 17.64 29.87 11.56
CA GLU A 358 19.00 30.39 11.74
C GLU A 358 19.69 30.40 10.38
N MET A 359 20.47 31.45 10.09
CA MET A 359 21.27 31.52 8.87
C MET A 359 22.73 31.31 9.21
N ILE A 360 23.33 30.28 8.62
CA ILE A 360 24.76 29.99 8.76
C ILE A 360 25.46 30.54 7.52
N HIS A 361 26.36 31.50 7.74
CA HIS A 361 27.18 32.14 6.70
C HIS A 361 28.35 31.24 6.27
N SER A 362 28.04 30.03 5.79
CA SER A 362 28.98 29.14 5.11
C SER A 362 29.04 29.45 3.60
N ASP A 363 30.00 28.86 2.89
CA ASP A 363 30.03 28.86 1.41
C ASP A 363 29.82 27.42 0.90
N PRO A 364 28.61 27.04 0.45
CA PRO A 364 27.41 27.87 0.27
C PRO A 364 26.65 28.15 1.58
N PRO A 365 25.81 29.21 1.64
CA PRO A 365 25.06 29.56 2.84
C PRO A 365 23.97 28.54 3.15
N GLU A 366 23.80 28.23 4.43
CA GLU A 366 22.84 27.27 4.94
C GLU A 366 21.74 27.94 5.78
N ILE A 367 20.52 27.40 5.69
CA ILE A 367 19.41 27.73 6.56
C ILE A 367 19.15 26.54 7.49
N VAL A 368 19.04 26.81 8.78
CA VAL A 368 18.60 25.82 9.78
C VAL A 368 17.19 26.16 10.22
N LEU A 369 16.23 25.34 9.83
CA LEU A 369 14.87 25.43 10.35
C LEU A 369 14.83 24.82 11.76
N CYS A 370 14.46 25.62 12.75
CA CYS A 370 14.41 25.24 14.15
C CYS A 370 12.96 25.14 14.62
N VAL A 371 12.56 23.93 15.06
CA VAL A 371 11.21 23.60 15.50
C VAL A 371 11.30 22.91 16.86
N PRO A 372 11.08 23.63 17.98
CA PRO A 372 11.22 23.08 19.34
C PRO A 372 10.37 21.84 19.60
N ALA A 373 9.16 21.79 19.03
CA ALA A 373 8.26 20.65 19.15
C ALA A 373 8.87 19.32 18.64
N TRP A 374 9.95 19.37 17.86
CA TRP A 374 10.61 18.22 17.27
C TRP A 374 11.90 17.83 18.00
N GLU A 375 12.12 18.29 19.24
CA GLU A 375 13.31 18.00 20.04
C GLU A 375 13.58 16.49 20.21
N MET A 376 12.55 15.66 20.26
CA MET A 376 12.67 14.20 20.42
C MET A 376 13.01 13.46 19.11
N THR A 377 13.11 14.16 17.98
CA THR A 377 13.47 13.55 16.69
C THR A 377 14.99 13.38 16.56
N PRO A 378 15.48 12.55 15.61
CA PRO A 378 16.92 12.37 15.40
C PRO A 378 17.69 13.68 15.12
N CYS A 379 17.03 14.68 14.50
CA CYS A 379 17.62 15.98 14.24
C CYS A 379 17.46 16.99 15.38
N LYS A 380 16.84 16.59 16.51
CA LYS A 380 16.56 17.45 17.67
C LYS A 380 15.85 18.76 17.29
N GLY A 381 14.98 18.69 16.29
CA GLY A 381 14.22 19.83 15.77
C GLY A 381 15.05 20.86 15.00
N ARG A 382 16.26 20.52 14.57
CA ARG A 382 17.14 21.40 13.77
C ARG A 382 17.39 20.79 12.40
N ILE A 383 16.93 21.44 11.35
CA ILE A 383 16.95 20.89 9.99
C ILE A 383 17.77 21.80 9.09
N HIS A 384 18.94 21.32 8.69
CA HIS A 384 19.85 22.01 7.79
C HIS A 384 19.39 21.86 6.34
N MET A 385 19.37 22.97 5.61
CA MET A 385 19.00 22.97 4.20
C MET A 385 19.64 24.13 3.44
N SER A 386 19.85 23.92 2.14
CA SER A 386 20.28 24.99 1.25
C SER A 386 19.17 26.04 1.08
N LEU A 387 19.56 27.24 0.65
CA LEU A 387 18.58 28.29 0.30
C LEU A 387 17.62 27.84 -0.83
N ASP A 388 18.08 27.01 -1.77
CA ASP A 388 17.23 26.45 -2.84
C ASP A 388 16.19 25.48 -2.27
N THR A 389 16.62 24.60 -1.36
CA THR A 389 15.73 23.70 -0.62
C THR A 389 14.69 24.50 0.16
N PHE A 390 15.10 25.51 0.94
CA PHE A 390 14.21 26.34 1.76
C PHE A 390 13.14 27.07 0.95
N ARG A 391 13.48 27.47 -0.29
CA ARG A 391 12.53 28.16 -1.17
C ARG A 391 11.46 27.24 -1.72
N SER A 392 11.72 25.94 -1.87
CA SER A 392 10.80 25.03 -2.53
C SER A 392 9.97 24.26 -1.49
N ALA A 393 8.65 24.49 -1.46
CA ALA A 393 7.78 23.84 -0.46
C ALA A 393 7.91 22.30 -0.47
N PRO A 394 7.91 21.60 -1.64
CA PRO A 394 8.13 20.16 -1.68
C PRO A 394 9.52 19.75 -1.16
N LYS A 395 10.58 20.51 -1.48
CA LYS A 395 11.93 20.21 -0.98
C LYS A 395 12.04 20.42 0.53
N VAL A 396 11.34 21.41 1.09
CA VAL A 396 11.26 21.61 2.54
C VAL A 396 10.53 20.45 3.22
N ALA A 397 9.38 20.02 2.69
CA ALA A 397 8.66 18.87 3.22
C ALA A 397 9.54 17.60 3.20
N ALA A 398 10.22 17.34 2.08
CA ALA A 398 11.16 16.23 1.96
C ALA A 398 12.35 16.36 2.93
N ALA A 399 12.91 17.56 3.12
CA ALA A 399 13.99 17.80 4.09
C ALA A 399 13.52 17.53 5.53
N VAL A 400 12.32 17.98 5.88
CA VAL A 400 11.70 17.76 7.19
C VAL A 400 11.44 16.28 7.43
N PHE A 401 10.84 15.57 6.48
CA PHE A 401 10.61 14.14 6.60
C PHE A 401 11.93 13.36 6.71
N ASN A 402 12.95 13.69 5.91
CA ASN A 402 14.23 13.01 5.97
C ASN A 402 14.98 13.24 7.29
N ALA A 403 14.90 14.45 7.86
CA ALA A 403 15.56 14.79 9.10
C ALA A 403 14.83 14.22 10.34
N THR A 404 13.50 14.27 10.33
CA THR A 404 12.68 13.86 11.48
C THR A 404 12.28 12.38 11.44
N ARG A 405 12.15 11.81 10.24
CA ARG A 405 11.60 10.47 9.95
C ARG A 405 10.20 10.22 10.52
N LEU A 406 9.50 11.29 10.88
CA LEU A 406 8.24 11.22 11.61
C LEU A 406 7.20 12.19 11.07
N TYR A 407 7.62 13.42 10.74
CA TYR A 407 6.70 14.47 10.34
C TYR A 407 6.58 14.58 8.81
N ILE A 408 5.35 14.48 8.31
CA ILE A 408 5.00 14.68 6.90
C ILE A 408 4.23 16.00 6.77
N LEU A 409 4.81 16.96 6.06
CA LEU A 409 4.20 18.29 5.85
C LEU A 409 3.36 18.38 4.57
N ASP A 410 3.61 17.52 3.61
CA ASP A 410 3.03 17.54 2.26
C ASP A 410 1.98 16.44 2.01
N GLY A 411 1.36 15.91 3.07
CA GLY A 411 0.24 14.96 2.93
C GLY A 411 -0.94 15.49 2.08
N ASP A 412 -1.02 16.81 1.90
CA ASP A 412 -1.69 17.49 0.80
C ASP A 412 -0.70 18.52 0.21
N ALA A 413 -0.01 18.15 -0.87
CA ALA A 413 1.04 18.98 -1.47
C ALA A 413 0.52 20.35 -1.91
N GLY A 414 -0.73 20.44 -2.38
CA GLY A 414 -1.36 21.69 -2.81
C GLY A 414 -1.67 22.61 -1.64
N LYS A 415 -2.06 22.07 -0.49
CA LYS A 415 -2.28 22.82 0.75
C LYS A 415 -0.95 23.27 1.35
N TRP A 416 0.05 22.39 1.46
CA TRP A 416 1.37 22.75 1.98
C TRP A 416 2.03 23.85 1.16
N GLN A 417 1.96 23.77 -0.18
CA GLN A 417 2.54 24.80 -1.03
C GLN A 417 1.94 26.19 -0.77
N LYS A 418 0.63 26.27 -0.53
CA LYS A 418 -0.05 27.53 -0.18
C LYS A 418 0.32 28.01 1.22
N ILE A 419 0.48 27.11 2.19
CA ILE A 419 0.94 27.46 3.53
C ILE A 419 2.37 28.00 3.48
N TRP A 420 3.27 27.33 2.76
CA TRP A 420 4.68 27.70 2.69
C TRP A 420 4.93 28.98 1.89
N LYS A 421 4.32 29.10 0.69
CA LYS A 421 4.54 30.23 -0.24
C LYS A 421 3.56 31.38 -0.05
N GLY A 422 2.43 31.17 0.62
CA GLY A 422 1.39 32.17 0.81
C GLY A 422 0.27 32.11 -0.24
N HIS A 423 -0.61 33.11 -0.17
CA HIS A 423 -1.73 33.26 -1.09
C HIS A 423 -1.63 34.59 -1.86
N ASP A 424 -1.71 34.51 -3.18
CA ASP A 424 -1.84 35.70 -4.03
C ASP A 424 -3.13 36.47 -3.72
N ALA A 425 -3.13 37.77 -4.02
CA ALA A 425 -4.30 38.62 -3.90
C ALA A 425 -5.46 38.09 -4.76
N CYS A 426 -6.60 37.82 -4.13
CA CYS A 426 -7.80 37.29 -4.79
C CYS A 426 -9.07 37.80 -4.12
N LYS A 427 -10.23 37.58 -4.75
CA LYS A 427 -11.52 37.96 -4.13
C LYS A 427 -11.76 37.27 -2.77
N GLY A 428 -11.19 36.08 -2.56
CA GLY A 428 -11.35 35.30 -1.32
C GLY A 428 -10.64 35.88 -0.09
N ASN A 429 -9.55 36.62 -0.29
CA ASN A 429 -8.77 37.27 0.77
C ASN A 429 -8.91 38.80 0.74
N GLY A 430 -10.01 39.31 0.16
CA GLY A 430 -10.27 40.75 0.10
C GLY A 430 -9.27 41.51 -0.77
N PHE A 431 -8.73 40.86 -1.81
CA PHE A 431 -7.70 41.39 -2.71
C PHE A 431 -6.38 41.73 -2.01
N LYS A 432 -6.08 41.09 -0.88
CA LYS A 432 -4.81 41.24 -0.16
C LYS A 432 -4.00 39.97 -0.28
N SER A 433 -2.73 40.06 -0.62
CA SER A 433 -1.83 38.90 -0.52
C SER A 433 -1.67 38.49 0.94
N ILE A 434 -1.63 37.19 1.21
CA ILE A 434 -1.36 36.65 2.53
C ILE A 434 0.05 36.05 2.48
N PRO A 435 1.00 36.54 3.30
CA PRO A 435 2.36 36.05 3.30
C PRO A 435 2.40 34.57 3.68
N GLY A 436 3.31 33.82 3.04
CA GLY A 436 3.55 32.43 3.36
C GLY A 436 4.41 32.25 4.60
N LEU A 437 4.43 31.04 5.15
CA LEU A 437 5.27 30.68 6.29
C LEU A 437 6.75 30.98 6.04
N MET A 438 7.23 30.77 4.80
CA MET A 438 8.60 31.11 4.40
C MET A 438 8.89 32.61 4.56
N GLU A 439 7.96 33.46 4.11
CA GLU A 439 8.11 34.92 4.18
C GLU A 439 8.05 35.40 5.62
N LEU A 440 7.11 34.86 6.42
CA LEU A 440 6.97 35.18 7.83
C LEU A 440 8.21 34.77 8.65
N LEU A 441 8.81 33.60 8.36
CA LEU A 441 10.05 33.17 8.99
C LEU A 441 11.24 34.08 8.64
N LEU A 442 11.35 34.48 7.37
CA LEU A 442 12.39 35.42 6.91
C LEU A 442 12.18 36.83 7.48
N GLN A 443 10.95 37.31 7.57
CA GLN A 443 10.62 38.59 8.18
C GLN A 443 10.99 38.58 9.67
N ARG A 444 10.54 37.57 10.42
CA ARG A 444 10.88 37.41 11.83
C ARG A 444 12.39 37.41 12.06
N LYS A 445 13.15 36.71 11.21
CA LYS A 445 14.62 36.68 11.31
C LYS A 445 15.26 38.04 11.01
N ARG A 446 14.71 38.82 10.07
CA ARG A 446 15.17 40.20 9.81
C ARG A 446 14.94 41.12 10.99
N GLU A 447 13.80 40.98 11.66
CA GLU A 447 13.44 41.76 12.86
C GLU A 447 14.31 41.38 14.08
N GLU A 448 14.69 40.11 14.22
CA GLU A 448 15.48 39.61 15.37
C GLU A 448 16.98 39.94 15.29
N ASP A 449 17.60 39.89 14.11
CA ASP A 449 19.07 39.91 13.99
C ASP A 449 19.65 41.16 13.30
N ASP A 450 18.85 42.17 12.94
CA ASP A 450 19.32 43.37 12.20
C ASP A 450 20.16 42.99 10.95
N ILE A 451 19.79 41.87 10.32
CA ILE A 451 20.50 41.28 9.19
C ILE A 451 20.19 42.13 7.94
N GLU A 452 21.12 43.05 7.62
CA GLU A 452 21.24 43.73 6.32
C GLU A 452 21.69 42.78 5.18
N VAL A 453 21.46 41.47 5.31
CA VAL A 453 21.87 40.52 4.28
C VAL A 453 20.74 40.44 3.25
N GLY A 454 20.86 41.25 2.21
CA GLY A 454 19.95 41.28 1.06
C GLY A 454 19.84 39.89 0.40
N THR A 455 18.91 39.06 0.87
CA THR A 455 18.54 37.74 0.30
C THR A 455 18.24 37.76 -1.21
N SER A 456 18.04 38.94 -1.79
CA SER A 456 17.90 39.18 -3.23
C SER A 456 19.22 39.14 -4.01
N SER A 457 20.37 39.50 -3.42
CA SER A 457 21.65 39.61 -4.13
C SER A 457 22.18 38.25 -4.60
N LEU A 458 22.02 37.20 -3.78
CA LEU A 458 22.48 35.84 -4.12
C LEU A 458 21.53 35.08 -5.05
N ARG A 459 20.24 35.45 -5.12
CA ARG A 459 19.28 34.72 -5.96
C ARG A 459 19.50 34.98 -7.44
N TYR A 460 19.77 36.21 -7.84
CA TYR A 460 20.05 36.50 -9.25
C TYR A 460 21.36 35.87 -9.70
N ALA A 461 22.36 35.81 -8.81
CA ALA A 461 23.61 35.11 -9.06
C ALA A 461 23.38 33.59 -9.29
N GLN A 462 22.58 32.95 -8.43
CA GLN A 462 22.21 31.54 -8.60
C GLN A 462 21.46 31.29 -9.92
N LEU A 463 20.45 32.12 -10.23
CA LEU A 463 19.68 32.00 -11.47
C LEU A 463 20.55 32.23 -12.71
N ALA A 464 21.45 33.20 -12.68
CA ALA A 464 22.44 33.41 -13.73
C ALA A 464 23.36 32.19 -13.89
N GLY A 465 23.78 31.59 -12.77
CA GLY A 465 24.51 30.32 -12.75
C GLY A 465 23.77 29.18 -13.45
N TYR A 466 22.45 29.05 -13.26
CA TYR A 466 21.65 28.05 -13.96
C TYR A 466 21.60 28.30 -15.47
N VAL A 467 21.46 29.56 -15.90
CA VAL A 467 21.52 29.91 -17.33
C VAL A 467 22.87 29.53 -17.92
N LEU A 468 23.99 29.80 -17.22
CA LEU A 468 25.33 29.40 -17.65
C LEU A 468 25.49 27.88 -17.76
N GLN A 469 24.92 27.11 -16.82
CA GLN A 469 24.94 25.65 -16.90
C GLN A 469 24.21 25.13 -18.14
N VAL A 470 23.14 25.80 -18.58
CA VAL A 470 22.46 25.48 -19.84
C VAL A 470 23.33 25.87 -21.03
N PHE A 471 24.00 27.02 -21.00
CA PHE A 471 24.89 27.47 -22.08
C PHE A 471 26.14 26.59 -22.24
N ARG A 472 26.67 26.03 -21.14
CA ARG A 472 27.77 25.05 -21.20
C ARG A 472 27.41 23.78 -21.98
N LYS A 473 26.11 23.51 -22.18
CA LYS A 473 25.60 22.38 -22.97
C LYS A 473 25.21 22.81 -24.39
N ALA A 474 25.58 24.02 -24.82
CA ALA A 474 25.27 24.51 -26.15
C ALA A 474 25.88 23.62 -27.23
N THR A 475 25.09 23.37 -28.28
CA THR A 475 25.52 22.56 -29.43
C THR A 475 26.28 23.41 -30.44
N GLN A 476 27.06 22.75 -31.29
CA GLN A 476 27.57 23.35 -32.53
C GLN A 476 26.55 23.19 -33.67
N PRO A 477 26.64 23.99 -34.75
CA PRO A 477 25.75 23.89 -35.90
C PRO A 477 25.94 22.54 -36.58
N ARG A 478 24.88 22.03 -37.22
CA ARG A 478 24.95 20.75 -37.96
C ARG A 478 25.80 20.83 -39.23
N ASN A 479 25.95 22.02 -39.80
CA ASN A 479 26.73 22.29 -40.99
C ASN A 479 27.64 23.50 -40.71
N GLU A 480 28.95 23.32 -40.83
CA GLU A 480 29.93 24.38 -40.59
C GLU A 480 29.98 25.41 -41.74
N GLU A 481 29.68 25.01 -42.98
CA GLU A 481 29.69 25.90 -44.15
C GLU A 481 28.45 26.80 -44.21
N ASN A 482 27.34 26.33 -43.65
CA ASN A 482 26.11 27.10 -43.48
C ASN A 482 25.58 26.90 -42.06
N PRO A 483 26.14 27.62 -41.08
CA PRO A 483 25.80 27.41 -39.68
C PRO A 483 24.39 27.89 -39.38
N GLU A 484 23.57 26.97 -38.87
CA GLU A 484 22.18 27.21 -38.52
C GLU A 484 21.95 27.06 -37.01
N PRO A 485 21.06 27.88 -36.41
CA PRO A 485 20.67 27.71 -35.01
C PRO A 485 19.90 26.40 -34.82
N ASN A 486 19.86 25.92 -33.58
CA ASN A 486 19.14 24.68 -33.26
C ASN A 486 17.62 24.91 -33.36
N GLU A 487 16.95 24.20 -34.27
CA GLU A 487 15.51 24.30 -34.54
C GLU A 487 14.63 24.09 -33.30
N SER A 488 15.12 23.38 -32.28
CA SER A 488 14.40 23.19 -31.00
C SER A 488 14.41 24.42 -30.07
N GLY A 489 15.13 25.49 -30.44
CA GLY A 489 15.31 26.68 -29.61
C GLY A 489 16.38 26.55 -28.52
N ARG A 490 17.08 25.41 -28.43
CA ARG A 490 18.18 25.18 -27.49
C ARG A 490 19.43 26.00 -27.86
N PRO A 491 20.32 26.32 -26.91
CA PRO A 491 21.56 27.03 -27.19
C PRO A 491 22.41 26.37 -28.28
N CYS A 492 22.79 27.17 -29.27
CA CYS A 492 23.64 26.76 -30.38
C CYS A 492 24.64 27.87 -30.71
N TRP A 493 25.93 27.54 -30.82
CA TRP A 493 26.96 28.47 -31.26
C TRP A 493 26.94 28.58 -32.78
N VAL A 494 26.21 29.55 -33.33
CA VAL A 494 26.07 29.72 -34.80
C VAL A 494 27.31 30.37 -35.41
N ALA A 495 28.02 31.16 -34.63
CA ALA A 495 29.36 31.65 -34.96
C ALA A 495 30.23 31.53 -33.70
N PRO A 496 31.57 31.63 -33.82
CA PRO A 496 32.47 31.52 -32.66
C PRO A 496 32.11 32.44 -31.49
N GLU A 497 31.53 33.60 -31.79
CA GLU A 497 31.17 34.63 -30.82
C GLU A 497 29.65 34.86 -30.71
N GLU A 498 28.81 34.04 -31.36
CA GLU A 498 27.36 34.22 -31.34
C GLU A 498 26.63 32.95 -30.86
N LEU A 499 26.06 33.04 -29.65
CA LEU A 499 25.19 32.01 -29.09
C LEU A 499 23.72 32.34 -29.37
N TRP A 500 23.05 31.47 -30.14
CA TRP A 500 21.65 31.62 -30.50
C TRP A 500 20.77 30.67 -29.71
N PHE A 501 19.66 31.18 -29.17
CA PHE A 501 18.74 30.39 -28.36
C PHE A 501 17.38 31.07 -28.22
N GLN A 502 16.36 30.33 -27.80
CA GLN A 502 15.07 30.91 -27.41
C GLN A 502 15.04 31.13 -25.90
N TRP A 503 14.79 32.37 -25.46
CA TRP A 503 14.74 32.72 -24.04
C TRP A 503 13.75 31.83 -23.26
N GLY A 504 12.56 31.61 -23.81
CA GLY A 504 11.57 30.71 -23.21
C GLY A 504 12.10 29.29 -23.03
N LYS A 505 12.87 28.77 -23.99
CA LYS A 505 13.39 27.41 -23.98
C LYS A 505 14.42 27.16 -22.87
N ILE A 506 15.26 28.16 -22.58
CA ILE A 506 16.21 28.09 -21.46
C ILE A 506 15.48 27.90 -20.14
N TRP A 507 14.42 28.70 -19.92
CA TRP A 507 13.67 28.63 -18.68
C TRP A 507 12.79 27.38 -18.61
N GLU A 508 12.34 26.82 -19.72
CA GLU A 508 11.77 25.46 -19.73
C GLU A 508 12.78 24.42 -19.23
N ASP A 509 14.01 24.44 -19.72
CA ASP A 509 15.04 23.48 -19.31
C ASP A 509 15.48 23.70 -17.85
N ILE A 510 15.58 24.94 -17.37
CA ILE A 510 15.88 25.26 -15.96
C ILE A 510 14.73 24.82 -15.05
N SER A 511 13.49 25.10 -15.42
CA SER A 511 12.30 24.81 -14.59
C SER A 511 12.05 23.30 -14.41
N ARG A 512 12.65 22.45 -15.27
CA ARG A 512 12.64 20.99 -15.07
C ARG A 512 13.45 20.55 -13.86
N SER A 513 14.45 21.33 -13.45
CA SER A 513 15.42 20.96 -12.42
C SER A 513 15.47 21.92 -11.22
N HIS A 514 14.96 23.15 -11.39
CA HIS A 514 15.04 24.23 -10.41
C HIS A 514 13.71 24.97 -10.28
N ASP A 515 13.34 25.37 -9.06
CA ASP A 515 12.16 26.22 -8.82
C ASP A 515 12.50 27.65 -9.26
N VAL A 516 11.70 28.21 -10.18
CA VAL A 516 11.86 29.58 -10.69
C VAL A 516 10.53 30.32 -10.49
N ALA A 517 10.53 31.33 -9.63
CA ALA A 517 9.33 32.08 -9.30
C ALA A 517 8.90 32.99 -10.47
N PRO A 518 7.60 33.31 -10.58
CA PRO A 518 7.09 34.25 -11.57
C PRO A 518 7.85 35.58 -11.52
N GLY A 519 8.33 36.05 -12.67
CA GLY A 519 9.08 37.30 -12.80
C GLY A 519 10.59 37.18 -12.56
N GLU A 520 11.11 36.10 -11.99
CA GLU A 520 12.57 35.92 -11.80
C GLU A 520 13.33 35.92 -13.12
N ARG A 521 12.78 35.28 -14.16
CA ARG A 521 13.34 35.33 -15.52
C ARG A 521 13.42 36.75 -16.08
N ASN A 522 12.42 37.59 -15.78
CA ASN A 522 12.36 38.97 -16.28
C ASN A 522 13.34 39.87 -15.52
N ARG A 523 13.57 39.58 -14.24
CA ARG A 523 14.58 40.26 -13.43
C ARG A 523 16.00 39.94 -13.91
N ILE A 524 16.29 38.69 -14.29
CA ILE A 524 17.56 38.35 -14.95
C ILE A 524 17.71 39.10 -16.27
N ARG A 525 16.68 39.11 -17.11
CA ARG A 525 16.69 39.91 -18.35
C ARG A 525 16.97 41.38 -18.08
N SER A 526 16.24 41.99 -17.14
CA SER A 526 16.38 43.41 -16.79
C SER A 526 17.80 43.73 -16.30
N LYS A 527 18.37 42.87 -15.45
CA LYS A 527 19.74 43.05 -14.94
C LYS A 527 20.79 42.93 -16.04
N LEU A 528 20.64 41.97 -16.94
CA LEU A 528 21.56 41.82 -18.06
C LEU A 528 21.43 42.98 -19.05
N THR A 529 20.21 43.43 -19.36
CA THR A 529 20.00 44.59 -20.25
C THR A 529 20.53 45.88 -19.65
N GLU A 530 20.40 46.06 -18.34
CA GLU A 530 20.95 47.22 -17.64
C GLU A 530 22.48 47.16 -17.57
N ALA A 531 23.07 46.00 -17.30
CA ALA A 531 24.53 45.80 -17.35
C ALA A 531 25.11 46.07 -18.75
N MET A 532 24.35 45.75 -19.80
CA MET A 532 24.73 46.00 -21.19
C MET A 532 24.31 47.39 -21.71
N GLY A 533 23.64 48.21 -20.89
CA GLY A 533 23.18 49.54 -21.26
C GLY A 533 22.17 49.55 -22.42
N CYS A 534 21.41 48.47 -22.62
CA CYS A 534 20.47 48.32 -23.73
C CYS A 534 19.03 48.21 -23.23
N LYS A 535 18.07 48.47 -24.13
CA LYS A 535 16.63 48.37 -23.81
C LYS A 535 16.12 46.93 -23.84
N ASP A 536 16.75 46.08 -24.66
CA ASP A 536 16.35 44.70 -24.82
C ASP A 536 17.48 43.82 -25.38
N PHE A 537 17.26 42.51 -25.39
CA PHE A 537 18.12 41.54 -26.04
C PHE A 537 18.15 41.71 -27.56
N VAL A 538 19.24 41.26 -28.18
CA VAL A 538 19.36 41.21 -29.63
C VAL A 538 18.58 40.01 -30.14
N HIS A 539 17.61 40.25 -31.02
CA HIS A 539 16.79 39.21 -31.64
C HIS A 539 17.13 39.01 -33.11
N ARG A 540 17.24 37.75 -33.56
CA ARG A 540 17.39 37.39 -34.99
C ARG A 540 16.38 36.31 -35.37
N ARG A 541 15.94 36.32 -36.62
CA ARG A 541 14.98 35.33 -37.14
C ARG A 541 15.64 34.43 -38.17
N HIS A 542 15.40 33.13 -38.06
CA HIS A 542 15.87 32.12 -39.01
C HIS A 542 14.70 31.32 -39.59
N ARG A 543 14.79 30.91 -40.86
CA ARG A 543 13.73 30.19 -41.57
C ARG A 543 14.16 28.76 -41.82
N PHE A 544 13.51 27.83 -41.15
CA PHE A 544 13.61 26.38 -41.40
C PHE A 544 12.54 25.95 -42.41
N GLN A 545 12.60 24.67 -42.79
CA GLN A 545 11.52 24.03 -43.55
C GLN A 545 10.21 24.01 -42.76
N SER A 546 10.27 23.86 -41.44
CA SER A 546 9.11 23.83 -40.54
C SER A 546 8.47 25.21 -40.30
N GLY A 547 9.19 26.30 -40.58
CA GLY A 547 8.70 27.65 -40.35
C GLY A 547 9.79 28.66 -39.99
N ARG A 548 9.37 29.86 -39.60
CA ARG A 548 10.26 30.94 -39.17
C ARG A 548 10.27 31.03 -37.65
N LEU A 549 11.45 30.97 -37.04
CA LEU A 549 11.65 31.09 -35.60
C LEU A 549 12.47 32.33 -35.26
N GLU A 550 12.22 32.91 -34.08
CA GLU A 550 12.95 34.04 -33.51
C GLU A 550 13.83 33.56 -32.36
N TYR A 551 15.05 34.09 -32.31
CA TYR A 551 16.11 33.73 -31.36
C TYR A 551 16.66 34.98 -30.70
N VAL A 552 17.05 34.83 -29.43
CA VAL A 552 17.97 35.74 -28.75
C VAL A 552 19.40 35.38 -29.15
N VAL A 553 20.23 36.39 -29.38
CA VAL A 553 21.64 36.24 -29.73
C VAL A 553 22.48 36.88 -28.64
N PHE A 554 23.27 36.06 -27.94
CA PHE A 554 24.26 36.54 -26.98
C PHE A 554 25.63 36.52 -27.64
N THR A 555 26.29 37.68 -27.62
CA THR A 555 27.73 37.78 -27.93
C THR A 555 28.54 37.37 -26.71
N LYS A 556 29.86 37.27 -26.86
CA LYS A 556 30.77 37.03 -25.74
C LYS A 556 30.57 38.03 -24.58
N GLU A 557 30.34 39.30 -24.89
CA GLU A 557 30.09 40.34 -23.88
C GLU A 557 28.83 40.05 -23.03
N TRP A 558 27.78 39.51 -23.65
CA TRP A 558 26.57 39.09 -22.94
C TRP A 558 26.81 37.87 -22.05
N VAL A 559 27.66 36.94 -22.49
CA VAL A 559 28.05 35.77 -21.69
C VAL A 559 28.91 36.21 -20.50
N GLU A 560 29.87 37.10 -20.71
CA GLU A 560 30.70 37.68 -19.65
C GLU A 560 29.86 38.47 -18.64
N ALA A 561 28.86 39.24 -19.09
CA ALA A 561 27.92 39.94 -18.20
C ALA A 561 27.10 38.94 -17.36
N LEU A 562 26.70 37.82 -17.96
CA LEU A 562 26.00 36.74 -17.24
C LEU A 562 26.91 36.03 -16.23
N GLU A 563 28.18 35.80 -16.57
CA GLU A 563 29.20 35.24 -15.66
C GLU A 563 29.48 36.17 -14.49
N ALA A 564 29.63 37.48 -14.73
CA ALA A 564 29.80 38.48 -13.69
C ALA A 564 28.57 38.55 -12.76
N LEU A 565 27.36 38.46 -13.33
CA LEU A 565 26.13 38.37 -12.55
C LEU A 565 26.08 37.10 -11.70
N ALA A 566 26.51 35.96 -12.25
CA ALA A 566 26.59 34.69 -11.54
C ALA A 566 27.65 34.66 -10.43
N ALA A 567 28.74 35.40 -10.60
CA ALA A 567 29.79 35.59 -9.58
C ALA A 567 29.38 36.60 -8.48
N GLY A 568 28.20 37.21 -8.58
CA GLY A 568 27.71 38.18 -7.59
C GLY A 568 28.37 39.55 -7.67
N ALA A 569 29.02 39.91 -8.79
CA ALA A 569 29.77 41.16 -8.96
C ALA A 569 28.91 42.45 -9.00
N GLY A 570 27.63 42.40 -8.57
CA GLY A 570 26.67 43.51 -8.62
C GLY A 570 26.31 44.14 -7.27
N ASN A 571 27.08 43.91 -6.20
CA ASN A 571 26.71 44.27 -4.82
C ASN A 571 26.61 45.77 -4.49
N ASN A 572 26.79 46.69 -5.44
CA ASN A 572 26.57 48.14 -5.22
C ASN A 572 25.20 48.64 -5.72
N TRP A 573 24.23 47.76 -5.93
CA TRP A 573 22.91 48.13 -6.45
C TRP A 573 21.84 48.15 -5.35
N THR A 574 21.64 49.31 -4.76
CA THR A 574 20.47 49.62 -3.94
C THR A 574 19.22 49.70 -4.81
N VAL A 575 18.22 48.88 -4.53
CA VAL A 575 16.89 48.99 -5.15
C VAL A 575 16.22 50.26 -4.61
N LYS A 576 16.04 51.28 -5.45
CA LYS A 576 15.09 52.37 -5.21
C LYS A 576 13.68 51.78 -5.33
N GLY A 577 13.00 51.49 -4.21
CA GLY A 577 11.66 50.90 -4.31
C GLY A 577 10.81 50.79 -3.04
N ASP A 578 11.37 50.79 -1.83
CA ASP A 578 10.59 50.49 -0.61
C ASP A 578 10.43 51.67 0.37
N ALA A 579 10.48 52.91 -0.13
CA ALA A 579 10.33 54.11 0.72
C ALA A 579 8.96 54.80 0.69
N ASP A 580 8.03 54.43 -0.20
CA ASP A 580 6.74 55.11 -0.31
C ASP A 580 5.57 54.17 -0.05
N GLY A 581 5.16 54.13 1.23
CA GLY A 581 3.99 53.43 1.73
C GLY A 581 3.47 54.07 3.02
N GLY A 582 3.14 55.37 2.95
CA GLY A 582 2.22 56.05 3.86
C GLY A 582 0.80 56.04 3.32
#